data_AF-A0A6L9ZAG3-F1
#
_entry.id   AF-A0A6L9ZAG3-F1
#
_cell.length_a   1.000
_cell.length_b   1.000
_cell.length_c   1.000
_cell.angle_alpha   90.00
_cell.angle_beta   90.00
_cell.angle_gamma   90.00
#
_symmetry.space_group_name_H-M   'P 1'
#
loop_
_entity.id
_entity.type
_entity.pdbx_description
1 polymer ?
#
loop_
_entity_poly.entity_id
_entity_poly.type
_entity_poly.pdbx_seq_one_letter_code
_entity_poly.pdbx_strand_id
1 'polypeptide(L)'
;MVNARSDGLTINQDLPNTSNLKILVVDDHQLILKGTVNELSQQYPDAEIVKTKTAQQAQEEIANSNFDLLVMDLCIPEKPGMSA
;
A
#
# COMPACT_ATOMS: atom_id res chain seq x y z
N MET A 1 15.59 -16.46 2.07
CA MET A 1 15.12 -17.37 3.15
C MET A 1 15.56 -16.80 4.49
N VAL A 2 14.74 -15.93 5.09
CA VAL A 2 14.83 -15.57 6.51
C VAL A 2 13.43 -15.81 7.07
N ASN A 3 13.32 -16.84 7.89
CA ASN A 3 12.09 -17.15 8.63
C ASN A 3 12.31 -16.68 10.06
N ALA A 4 11.84 -15.49 10.38
CA ALA A 4 11.74 -15.00 11.75
C ALA A 4 10.26 -15.12 12.15
N ARG A 5 9.96 -16.15 12.94
CA ARG A 5 8.65 -16.29 13.59
C ARG A 5 8.63 -15.39 14.83
N SER A 6 7.77 -14.38 14.78
CA SER A 6 7.30 -13.65 15.95
C SER A 6 5.88 -13.19 15.64
N ASP A 7 4.93 -13.86 16.29
CA ASP A 7 3.54 -13.48 16.53
C ASP A 7 2.77 -12.88 15.33
N GLY A 8 2.06 -13.74 14.59
CA GLY A 8 0.90 -13.37 13.78
C GLY A 8 1.14 -12.61 12.46
N LEU A 9 2.35 -12.15 12.17
CA LEU A 9 2.65 -11.42 10.92
C LEU A 9 3.63 -12.22 10.04
N THR A 10 3.09 -12.93 9.05
CA THR A 10 3.92 -13.55 8.02
C THR A 10 4.32 -12.48 7.00
N ILE A 11 5.58 -12.02 7.06
CA ILE A 11 6.15 -11.15 6.03
C ILE A 11 6.68 -12.04 4.89
N ASN A 12 5.92 -12.15 3.81
CA ASN A 12 6.43 -12.67 2.54
C ASN A 12 6.96 -11.49 1.71
N GLN A 13 8.21 -11.59 1.27
CA GLN A 13 8.84 -10.55 0.44
C GLN A 13 8.58 -10.76 -1.06
N ASP A 14 8.06 -11.92 -1.44
CA ASP A 14 7.70 -12.24 -2.81
C ASP A 14 6.23 -11.92 -3.03
N LEU A 15 5.96 -11.07 -4.03
CA LEU A 15 4.60 -10.88 -4.54
C LEU A 15 4.11 -12.19 -5.16
N PRO A 16 2.81 -12.52 -5.02
CA PRO A 16 2.26 -13.68 -5.71
C PRO A 16 2.45 -13.53 -7.23
N ASN A 17 2.75 -14.64 -7.90
CA ASN A 17 2.82 -14.72 -9.37
C ASN A 17 1.39 -14.77 -9.96
N THR A 18 0.57 -13.76 -9.64
CA THR A 18 -0.81 -13.61 -10.10
C THR A 18 -0.90 -12.49 -11.14
N SER A 19 -1.78 -12.68 -12.13
CA SER A 19 -1.93 -11.77 -13.27
C SER A 19 -2.72 -10.49 -12.97
N ASN A 20 -3.10 -10.24 -11.71
CA ASN A 20 -3.97 -9.12 -11.36
C ASN A 20 -3.73 -8.69 -9.90
N LEU A 21 -2.54 -8.13 -9.65
CA LEU A 21 -2.15 -7.64 -8.31
C LEU A 21 -3.04 -6.45 -7.91
N LYS A 22 -3.44 -6.41 -6.63
CA LYS A 22 -4.10 -5.25 -6.04
C LYS A 22 -3.18 -4.60 -5.00
N ILE A 23 -2.77 -3.36 -5.27
CA ILE A 23 -1.76 -2.64 -4.48
C ILE A 23 -2.38 -1.40 -3.85
N LEU A 24 -2.20 -1.20 -2.55
CA LEU A 24 -2.59 0.02 -1.85
C LEU A 24 -1.35 0.89 -1.60
N VAL A 25 -1.39 2.15 -2.03
CA VAL A 25 -0.35 3.16 -1.78
C VAL A 25 -0.90 4.25 -0.86
N VAL A 26 -0.23 4.50 0.26
CA VAL A 26 -0.65 5.46 1.30
C VAL A 26 0.45 6.49 1.50
N ASP A 27 0.17 7.75 1.16
CA ASP A 27 1.10 8.88 1.34
C ASP A 27 0.31 10.19 1.26
N ASP A 28 0.51 11.12 2.21
CA ASP A 28 -0.21 12.39 2.25
C ASP A 28 0.41 13.47 1.32
N HIS A 29 1.67 13.28 0.92
CA HIS A 29 2.38 14.13 -0.01
C HIS A 29 2.10 13.73 -1.47
N GLN A 30 1.33 14.58 -2.15
CA GLN A 30 0.88 14.31 -3.53
C GLN A 30 2.01 14.03 -4.52
N LEU A 31 3.19 14.65 -4.34
CA LEU A 31 4.34 14.43 -5.22
C LEU A 31 4.88 13.00 -5.08
N ILE A 32 5.04 12.52 -3.84
CA ILE A 32 5.56 11.19 -3.55
C ILE A 32 4.53 10.14 -3.98
N LEU A 33 3.27 10.32 -3.58
CA LEU A 33 2.17 9.44 -3.99
C LEU A 33 2.10 9.26 -5.52
N LYS A 34 2.23 10.35 -6.29
CA LYS A 34 2.23 10.28 -7.76
C LYS A 34 3.47 9.59 -8.31
N GLY A 35 4.65 9.88 -7.78
CA GLY A 35 5.90 9.23 -8.18
C GLY A 35 5.84 7.73 -7.95
N THR A 36 5.47 7.29 -6.75
CA THR A 36 5.34 5.88 -6.38
C THR A 36 4.36 5.14 -7.31
N VAL A 37 3.18 5.73 -7.56
CA VAL A 37 2.19 5.11 -8.46
C VAL A 37 2.71 5.00 -9.88
N ASN A 38 3.40 6.02 -10.40
CA ASN A 38 3.95 6.00 -11.75
C ASN A 38 4.99 4.88 -11.93
N GLU A 39 5.88 4.68 -10.94
CA GLU A 39 6.87 3.60 -11.00
C GLU A 39 6.20 2.22 -10.90
N LEU A 40 5.25 2.06 -9.98
CA LEU A 40 4.50 0.81 -9.83
C LEU A 40 3.69 0.45 -11.08
N SER A 41 3.01 1.41 -11.70
CA SER A 41 2.23 1.17 -12.93
C SER A 41 3.11 0.79 -14.13
N GLN A 42 4.35 1.28 -14.20
CA GLN A 42 5.29 0.88 -15.25
C GLN A 42 5.77 -0.56 -15.06
N GLN A 43 6.01 -0.97 -13.81
CA GLN A 43 6.51 -2.31 -13.49
C GLN A 43 5.40 -3.36 -13.46
N TYR A 44 4.19 -2.97 -13.07
CA TYR A 44 3.01 -3.83 -12.95
C TYR A 44 1.84 -3.21 -13.74
N PRO A 45 1.87 -3.26 -15.07
CA PRO A 45 0.89 -2.59 -15.93
C PRO A 45 -0.55 -3.11 -15.76
N ASP A 46 -0.71 -4.36 -15.32
CA ASP A 46 -2.02 -4.98 -15.08
C ASP A 46 -2.48 -4.85 -13.61
N ALA A 47 -1.72 -4.18 -12.74
CA ALA A 47 -2.09 -4.04 -11.34
C ALA A 47 -3.20 -3.00 -11.12
N GLU A 48 -4.14 -3.32 -10.23
CA GLU A 48 -5.08 -2.35 -9.67
C GLU A 48 -4.39 -1.58 -8.54
N ILE A 49 -4.14 -0.29 -8.74
CA ILE A 49 -3.48 0.57 -7.75
C ILE A 49 -4.49 1.52 -7.09
N VAL A 50 -4.73 1.31 -5.80
CA VAL A 50 -5.57 2.16 -4.93
C VAL A 50 -4.68 3.14 -4.18
N LYS A 51 -5.17 4.37 -3.97
CA LYS A 51 -4.42 5.46 -3.34
C LYS A 51 -5.20 6.06 -2.19
N THR A 52 -4.55 6.23 -1.04
CA THR A 52 -5.11 6.95 0.11
C THR A 52 -4.08 7.91 0.69
N LYS A 53 -4.53 8.87 1.51
CA LYS A 53 -3.67 9.91 2.09
C LYS A 53 -3.66 9.94 3.61
N THR A 54 -4.51 9.15 4.26
CA THR A 54 -4.68 9.18 5.72
C THR A 54 -4.86 7.77 6.25
N ALA A 55 -4.57 7.59 7.54
CA ALA A 55 -4.73 6.29 8.20
C ALA A 55 -6.19 5.81 8.13
N GLN A 56 -7.17 6.70 8.36
CA GLN A 56 -8.59 6.37 8.26
C GLN A 56 -8.96 5.82 6.87
N GLN A 57 -8.55 6.50 5.79
CA GLN A 57 -8.86 6.06 4.42
C GLN A 57 -8.22 4.70 4.12
N ALA A 58 -6.97 4.49 4.54
CA ALA A 58 -6.30 3.20 4.37
C ALA A 58 -7.01 2.07 5.13
N GLN A 59 -7.47 2.32 6.35
CA GLN A 59 -8.24 1.34 7.13
C GLN A 59 -9.58 1.01 6.46
N GLU A 60 -10.28 1.99 5.91
CA GLU A 60 -11.52 1.79 5.16
C GLU A 60 -11.30 0.92 3.92
N GLU A 61 -10.22 1.16 3.16
CA GLU A 61 -9.87 0.32 2.00
C GLU A 61 -9.53 -1.12 2.41
N ILE A 62 -8.69 -1.29 3.45
CA ILE A 62 -8.27 -2.60 3.95
C ILE A 62 -9.46 -3.41 4.51
N ALA A 63 -10.42 -2.75 5.14
CA ALA A 63 -11.63 -3.41 5.64
C ALA A 63 -12.54 -3.93 4.51
N ASN A 64 -12.49 -3.30 3.33
CA ASN A 64 -13.38 -3.58 2.20
C ASN A 64 -12.73 -4.41 1.09
N SER A 65 -11.42 -4.65 1.14
CA SER A 65 -10.66 -5.32 0.08
C SER A 65 -9.40 -5.99 0.61
N ASN A 66 -9.03 -7.11 -0.01
CA ASN A 66 -7.71 -7.71 0.18
C ASN A 66 -6.71 -7.05 -0.77
N PHE A 67 -5.51 -6.77 -0.27
CA PHE A 67 -4.39 -6.24 -1.04
C PHE A 67 -3.23 -7.23 -1.01
N ASP A 68 -2.53 -7.37 -2.13
CA ASP A 68 -1.32 -8.19 -2.25
C ASP A 68 -0.09 -7.45 -1.72
N LEU A 69 -0.12 -6.11 -1.75
CA LEU A 69 0.95 -5.23 -1.28
C LEU A 69 0.39 -3.93 -0.73
N LEU A 70 0.92 -3.52 0.43
CA LEU A 70 0.74 -2.20 1.01
C LEU A 70 2.07 -1.43 0.94
N VAL A 71 2.06 -0.28 0.27
CA VAL A 71 3.16 0.68 0.27
C VAL A 71 2.69 1.89 1.06
N MET A 72 3.26 2.13 2.23
CA MET A 72 2.75 3.14 3.14
C MET A 72 3.89 3.99 3.71
N ASP A 73 3.73 5.30 3.64
CA ASP A 73 4.52 6.24 4.43
C ASP A 73 4.15 6.12 5.93
N LEU A 74 5.15 6.27 6.78
CA LEU A 74 4.97 6.16 8.23
C LEU A 74 4.38 7.43 8.83
N CYS A 75 4.64 8.59 8.23
CA CYS A 75 4.26 9.89 8.76
C CYS A 75 3.02 10.43 8.01
N ILE A 76 1.86 9.87 8.33
CA ILE A 76 0.59 10.24 7.70
C ILE A 76 -0.42 10.75 8.74
N PRO A 77 -1.30 11.68 8.37
CA PRO A 77 -2.36 12.13 9.25
C PRO A 77 -3.39 11.02 9.51
N GLU A 78 -4.04 11.07 10.66
CA GLU A 78 -5.12 10.13 10.99
C GLU A 78 -6.32 10.33 10.05
N LYS A 79 -6.75 11.60 9.86
CA LYS A 79 -7.98 11.96 9.14
C LYS A 79 -7.75 13.03 8.08
N PRO A 80 -8.64 13.15 7.08
CA PRO A 80 -8.58 14.22 6.11
C PRO A 80 -8.60 15.61 6.78
N GLY A 81 -7.74 16.51 6.30
CA GLY A 81 -7.63 17.87 6.82
C GLY A 81 -6.70 18.03 8.03
N MET A 82 -6.12 16.95 8.54
CA MET A 82 -5.00 17.00 9.49
C MET A 82 -3.67 17.01 8.74
N SER A 83 -2.60 17.46 9.40
CA SER A 83 -1.22 17.24 8.98
C SER A 83 -0.61 16.12 9.81
N ALA A 84 0.31 15.36 9.21
CA ALA A 84 1.20 14.48 9.95
C ALA A 84 2.19 15.25 10.83
#